data_AF-A0A5N8YN27-F1
#
_entry.id   AF-A0A5N8YN27-F1
#
_cell.length_a   1.000
_cell.length_b   1.000
_cell.length_c   1.000
_cell.angle_alpha   90.00
_cell.angle_beta   90.00
_cell.angle_gamma   90.00
#
_symmetry.space_group_name_H-M   'P 1'
#
loop_
_entity.id
_entity.type
_entity.pdbx_description
1 polymer ?
#
loop_
_entity_poly.entity_id
_entity_poly.type
_entity_poly.pdbx_seq_one_letter_code
_entity_poly.pdbx_strand_id
1 'polypeptide(L)'
;MSTLIRRALDKAVVSCYGIFETLGYHVTPANYWYPIPSSDTLTDTLFETISECAGLDWNLPKQEYYLTDVFPKYATEVEFAQNPGISLVDAAILHAMIRHHSPRKLLKSAADSRLVSLLVPAS
;
A
#
# COMPACT_ATOMS: atom_id res chain seq x y z
N MET A 1 2.76 -13.07 30.49
CA MET A 1 2.91 -11.59 30.54
C MET A 1 1.52 -10.98 30.56
N SER A 2 1.21 -10.05 31.47
CA SER A 2 -0.17 -9.51 31.56
C SER A 2 -0.54 -8.74 30.29
N THR A 3 -1.80 -8.85 29.85
CA THR A 3 -2.30 -8.23 28.60
C THR A 3 -2.13 -6.72 28.58
N LEU A 4 -2.16 -6.07 29.74
CA LEU A 4 -1.91 -4.64 29.90
C LEU A 4 -0.47 -4.25 29.60
N ILE A 5 0.50 -5.04 30.07
CA ILE A 5 1.93 -4.80 29.81
C ILE A 5 2.22 -4.90 28.31
N ARG A 6 1.64 -5.90 27.62
CA ARG A 6 1.82 -6.06 26.18
C ARG A 6 1.27 -4.89 25.37
N ARG A 7 0.07 -4.39 25.71
CA ARG A 7 -0.53 -3.22 25.06
C ARG A 7 0.27 -1.94 25.29
N ALA A 8 0.81 -1.76 26.49
CA ALA A 8 1.68 -0.64 26.80
C ALA A 8 2.98 -0.71 25.99
N LEU A 9 3.57 -1.90 25.87
CA LEU A 9 4.76 -2.16 25.06
C LEU A 9 4.51 -1.88 23.57
N ASP A 10 3.42 -2.42 23.01
CA ASP A 10 3.05 -2.21 21.60
C ASP A 10 2.89 -0.71 21.30
N LYS A 11 2.22 0.03 22.20
CA LYS A 11 2.05 1.48 22.06
C LYS A 11 3.38 2.22 22.12
N ALA A 12 4.29 1.82 23.02
CA ALA A 12 5.62 2.42 23.11
C ALA A 12 6.45 2.16 21.84
N VAL A 13 6.44 0.93 21.32
CA VAL A 13 7.12 0.56 20.07
C VAL A 13 6.62 1.40 18.90
N VAL A 14 5.30 1.49 18.72
CA VAL A 14 4.69 2.29 17.65
C VAL A 14 5.04 3.78 17.79
N SER A 15 5.05 4.30 19.02
CA SER A 15 5.39 5.72 19.28
C SER A 15 6.86 6.03 18.98
N CYS A 16 7.75 5.05 19.15
CA CYS A 16 9.19 5.18 18.89
C CYS A 16 9.58 4.80 17.45
N TYR A 17 8.62 4.47 16.57
CA TYR A 17 8.89 4.01 15.20
C TYR A 17 9.87 4.92 14.45
N GLY A 18 9.70 6.24 14.49
CA GLY A 18 10.58 7.18 13.78
C GLY A 18 12.04 7.16 14.27
N ILE A 19 12.28 6.81 15.53
CA ILE A 19 13.66 6.63 16.05
C ILE A 19 14.26 5.36 15.48
N PHE A 20 13.49 4.26 15.42
CA PHE A 20 13.97 3.03 14.81
C PHE A 20 14.24 3.21 13.32
N GLU A 21 13.33 3.88 12.61
CA GLU A 21 13.43 4.15 11.17
C GLU A 21 14.68 4.97 10.82
N THR A 22 14.97 6.02 11.59
CA THR A 22 16.20 6.82 11.41
C THR A 22 17.47 6.03 11.68
N LEU A 23 17.41 4.98 12.49
CA LEU A 23 18.51 4.04 12.73
C LEU A 23 18.56 2.89 11.71
N GLY A 24 17.64 2.84 10.74
CA GLY A 24 17.55 1.79 9.73
C GLY A 24 16.79 0.54 10.15
N TYR A 25 16.06 0.59 11.28
CA TYR A 25 15.29 -0.54 11.79
C TYR A 25 13.78 -0.32 11.61
N HIS A 26 13.07 -1.32 11.10
CA HIS A 26 11.61 -1.34 11.05
C HIS A 26 11.09 -2.29 12.13
N VAL A 27 10.66 -1.73 13.27
CA VAL A 27 10.15 -2.50 14.40
C VAL A 27 8.64 -2.32 14.52
N THR A 28 7.89 -3.40 14.36
CA THR A 28 6.42 -3.41 14.49
C THR A 28 5.95 -4.54 15.41
N PRO A 29 4.83 -4.37 16.13
CA PRO A 29 4.25 -5.46 16.93
C PRO A 29 3.95 -6.70 16.09
N ALA A 30 4.34 -7.89 16.55
CA ALA A 30 4.02 -9.15 15.87
C ALA A 30 2.58 -9.61 16.21
N ASN A 31 1.58 -9.04 15.52
CA ASN A 31 0.16 -9.41 15.66
C ASN A 31 -0.61 -9.18 14.35
N TYR A 32 -1.87 -9.65 14.30
CA TYR A 32 -2.72 -9.62 13.10
C TYR A 32 -2.86 -8.23 12.43
N TRP A 33 -2.81 -7.14 13.20
CA TRP A 33 -2.97 -5.77 12.67
C TRP A 33 -1.72 -5.25 11.97
N TYR A 34 -0.58 -5.93 12.13
CA TYR A 34 0.68 -5.64 11.46
C TYR A 34 1.06 -6.89 10.67
N PRO A 35 0.61 -7.04 9.41
CA PRO A 35 0.76 -8.25 8.60
C PRO A 35 2.19 -8.44 8.07
N ILE A 36 3.20 -8.02 8.85
CA ILE A 36 4.60 -8.19 8.54
C ILE A 36 5.07 -9.45 9.30
N PRO A 37 5.59 -10.46 8.60
CA PRO A 37 6.13 -11.64 9.25
C PRO A 37 7.29 -11.27 10.18
N SER A 38 7.45 -12.02 11.26
CA SER A 38 8.58 -11.84 12.15
C SER A 38 9.88 -12.17 11.41
N SER A 39 10.91 -11.36 11.59
CA SER A 39 12.15 -11.45 10.80
C SER A 39 12.93 -12.74 11.02
N ASP A 40 12.74 -13.40 12.16
CA ASP A 40 13.27 -14.75 12.46
C ASP A 40 12.69 -15.84 11.55
N THR A 41 11.56 -15.59 10.90
CA THR A 41 10.93 -16.52 9.94
C THR A 41 11.37 -16.27 8.49
N LEU A 42 12.10 -15.18 8.23
CA LEU A 42 12.58 -14.80 6.90
C LEU A 42 13.94 -15.45 6.65
N THR A 43 13.99 -16.48 5.81
CA THR A 43 15.23 -17.15 5.43
C THR A 43 15.87 -16.47 4.22
N ASP A 44 17.21 -16.56 4.08
CA ASP A 44 17.91 -16.01 2.91
C ASP A 44 17.36 -16.57 1.58
N THR A 45 16.97 -17.84 1.59
CA THR A 45 16.34 -18.51 0.44
C THR A 45 15.06 -17.82 -0.04
N LEU A 46 14.31 -17.16 0.86
CA LEU A 46 13.10 -16.42 0.50
C LEU A 46 13.42 -15.22 -0.39
N PHE A 47 14.55 -14.55 -0.13
CA PHE A 47 14.98 -13.37 -0.89
C PHE A 47 15.72 -13.72 -2.18
N GLU A 48 16.34 -14.90 -2.24
CA GLU A 48 17.00 -15.41 -3.44
C GLU A 48 16.01 -16.01 -4.45
N THR A 49 14.82 -16.40 -4.00
CA THR A 49 13.83 -17.05 -4.85
C THR A 49 12.85 -16.03 -5.43
N ILE A 50 12.74 -15.99 -6.75
CA ILE A 50 11.67 -15.25 -7.42
C ILE A 50 10.38 -16.06 -7.29
N SER A 51 9.36 -15.50 -6.64
CA SER A 51 8.03 -16.11 -6.56
C SER A 51 7.37 -16.15 -7.94
N GLU A 52 6.80 -17.30 -8.31
CA GLU A 52 6.04 -17.45 -9.55
C GLU A 52 4.74 -16.64 -9.55
N CYS A 53 4.31 -16.12 -8.39
CA CYS A 53 3.11 -15.29 -8.26
C CYS A 53 1.86 -15.96 -8.87
N ALA A 54 1.70 -17.27 -8.66
CA ALA A 54 0.66 -18.06 -9.28
C ALA A 54 -0.75 -17.44 -9.08
N GLY A 55 -1.45 -17.20 -10.18
CA GLY A 55 -2.78 -16.55 -10.19
C GLY A 55 -2.75 -15.03 -10.34
N LEU A 56 -1.57 -14.39 -10.35
CA LEU A 56 -1.41 -12.98 -10.69
C LEU A 56 -0.90 -12.84 -12.13
N ASP A 57 -1.65 -12.12 -12.96
CA ASP A 57 -1.14 -11.60 -14.23
C ASP A 57 -0.55 -10.22 -13.99
N TRP A 58 0.78 -10.12 -14.06
CA TRP A 58 1.47 -8.85 -13.90
C TRP A 58 1.15 -7.87 -15.03
N ASN A 59 0.86 -8.33 -16.25
CA ASN A 59 0.63 -7.49 -17.43
C ASN A 59 1.55 -6.24 -17.48
N LEU A 60 2.86 -6.49 -17.38
CA LEU A 60 3.89 -5.45 -17.29
C LEU A 60 3.77 -4.38 -18.38
N PRO A 61 3.51 -4.71 -19.66
CA PRO A 61 3.37 -3.68 -20.70
C PRO A 61 2.24 -2.69 -20.41
N LYS A 62 1.14 -3.17 -19.84
CA LYS A 62 0.02 -2.30 -19.47
C LYS A 62 0.39 -1.43 -18.27
N GLN A 63 1.08 -1.97 -17.27
CA GLN A 63 1.57 -1.18 -16.13
C GLN A 63 2.52 -0.07 -16.60
N GLU A 64 3.47 -0.40 -17.46
CA GLU A 64 4.42 0.55 -18.05
C GLU A 64 3.68 1.66 -18.78
N TYR A 65 2.76 1.32 -19.69
CA TYR A 65 1.91 2.30 -20.39
C TYR A 65 1.17 3.25 -19.44
N TYR A 66 0.63 2.76 -18.32
CA TYR A 66 -0.01 3.66 -17.35
C TYR A 66 0.99 4.63 -16.72
N LEU A 67 2.16 4.12 -16.32
CA LEU A 67 3.21 4.92 -15.68
C LEU A 67 3.81 5.96 -16.63
N THR A 68 4.04 5.61 -17.89
CA THR A 68 4.72 6.47 -18.87
C THR A 68 3.75 7.41 -19.59
N ASP A 69 2.57 6.92 -19.97
CA ASP A 69 1.71 7.62 -20.92
C ASP A 69 0.40 8.12 -20.31
N VAL A 70 -0.11 7.49 -19.25
CA VAL A 70 -1.42 7.87 -18.69
C VAL A 70 -1.29 8.79 -17.50
N PHE A 71 -0.62 8.36 -16.43
CA PHE A 71 -0.57 9.11 -15.17
C PHE A 71 0.09 10.49 -15.31
N PRO A 72 1.20 10.67 -16.06
CA PRO A 72 1.82 11.98 -16.20
C PRO A 72 0.90 13.05 -16.80
N LYS A 73 -0.08 12.67 -17.64
CA LYS A 73 -1.04 13.61 -18.25
C LYS A 73 -1.91 14.33 -17.23
N TYR A 74 -2.10 13.75 -16.05
CA TYR A 74 -2.99 14.27 -15.00
C TYR A 74 -2.23 14.78 -13.76
N ALA A 75 -0.89 14.72 -13.77
CA ALA A 75 -0.06 15.02 -12.61
C ALA A 75 -0.21 16.45 -12.08
N THR A 76 -0.59 17.39 -12.94
CA THR A 76 -0.73 18.82 -12.59
C THR A 76 -2.19 19.26 -12.41
N GLU A 77 -3.17 18.36 -12.52
CA GLU A 77 -4.59 18.74 -12.37
C GLU A 77 -4.95 19.04 -10.90
N VAL A 78 -4.28 18.41 -9.94
CA VAL A 78 -4.60 18.48 -8.51
C VAL A 78 -3.32 18.53 -7.68
N GLU A 79 -3.28 19.45 -6.72
CA GLU A 79 -2.28 19.42 -5.65
C GLU A 79 -2.78 18.52 -4.52
N PHE A 80 -2.11 17.39 -4.30
CA PHE A 80 -2.48 16.45 -3.25
C PHE A 80 -1.86 16.89 -1.92
N ALA A 81 -2.69 17.23 -0.94
CA ALA A 81 -2.26 17.48 0.42
C ALA A 81 -2.02 16.16 1.17
N GLN A 82 -1.00 16.14 2.03
CA GLN A 82 -0.76 14.99 2.89
C GLN A 82 -1.97 14.76 3.80
N ASN A 83 -2.42 13.51 3.83
CA ASN A 83 -3.47 13.06 4.73
C ASN A 83 -2.99 11.79 5.45
N PRO A 84 -3.45 11.53 6.68
CA PRO A 84 -2.97 10.42 7.49
C PRO A 84 -3.45 9.03 7.02
N GLY A 85 -4.26 8.94 5.95
CA GLY A 85 -4.95 7.69 5.57
C GLY A 85 -4.57 7.08 4.21
N ILE A 86 -4.26 7.90 3.21
CA ILE A 86 -3.99 7.48 1.83
C ILE A 86 -2.66 8.07 1.39
N SER A 87 -1.80 7.22 0.84
CA SER A 87 -0.55 7.69 0.23
C SER A 87 -0.85 8.71 -0.86
N LEU A 88 -0.04 9.77 -0.95
CA LEU A 88 -0.17 10.77 -2.01
C LEU A 88 -0.15 10.13 -3.41
N VAL A 89 0.67 9.09 -3.58
CA VAL A 89 0.77 8.34 -4.83
C VAL A 89 -0.54 7.61 -5.16
N ASP A 90 -1.16 6.99 -4.17
CA ASP A 90 -2.43 6.27 -4.36
C ASP A 90 -3.56 7.24 -4.76
N ALA A 91 -3.59 8.42 -4.14
CA ALA A 91 -4.56 9.47 -4.49
C ALA A 91 -4.36 9.98 -5.93
N ALA A 92 -3.10 10.20 -6.33
CA ALA A 92 -2.75 10.62 -7.69
C ALA A 92 -3.11 9.57 -8.74
N ILE A 93 -2.79 8.30 -8.49
CA ILE A 93 -3.14 7.19 -9.38
C ILE A 93 -4.66 7.06 -9.50
N LEU A 94 -5.40 7.11 -8.39
CA LEU A 94 -6.86 7.04 -8.40
C LEU A 94 -7.48 8.17 -9.22
N HIS A 95 -7.00 9.41 -9.02
CA HIS A 95 -7.44 10.56 -9.80
C HIS A 95 -7.23 10.32 -11.29
N ALA A 96 -6.00 9.98 -11.70
CA ALA A 96 -5.67 9.71 -13.09
C ALA A 96 -6.54 8.59 -13.69
N MET A 97 -6.81 7.53 -12.93
CA MET A 97 -7.63 6.40 -13.38
C MET A 97 -9.11 6.81 -13.58
N ILE A 98 -9.68 7.63 -12.70
CA ILE A 98 -11.04 8.18 -12.87
C ILE A 98 -11.10 9.08 -14.11
N ARG A 99 -10.10 9.95 -14.29
CA ARG A 99 -10.05 10.90 -15.42
C ARG A 99 -9.87 10.19 -16.75
N HIS A 100 -9.01 9.18 -16.81
CA HIS A 100 -8.74 8.42 -18.02
C HIS A 100 -9.90 7.53 -18.45
N HIS A 101 -10.49 6.78 -17.50
CA HIS A 101 -11.53 5.79 -17.82
C HIS A 101 -12.96 6.34 -17.77
N SER A 102 -13.17 7.48 -17.09
CA SER A 102 -14.49 8.09 -16.91
C SER A 102 -15.56 7.06 -16.53
N PRO A 103 -15.34 6.28 -15.45
CA PRO A 103 -16.21 5.18 -15.07
C PRO A 103 -17.62 5.66 -14.74
N ARG A 104 -18.63 4.85 -15.06
CA ARG A 104 -20.03 5.14 -14.64
C ARG A 104 -20.29 4.82 -13.17
N LYS A 105 -19.50 3.91 -12.59
CA LYS A 105 -19.68 3.41 -11.21
C LYS A 105 -18.31 3.24 -10.55
N LEU A 106 -18.25 3.64 -9.29
CA LEU A 106 -17.11 3.42 -8.40
C LEU A 106 -17.55 2.48 -7.28
N LEU A 107 -16.87 1.35 -7.15
CA LEU A 107 -17.05 0.42 -6.04
C LEU A 107 -15.92 0.62 -5.05
N LYS A 108 -16.26 0.73 -3.77
CA LYS A 108 -15.31 0.84 -2.66
C LYS A 108 -15.37 -0.43 -1.83
N SER A 109 -14.23 -1.09 -1.61
CA SER A 109 -14.13 -2.15 -0.61
C SER A 109 -14.15 -1.56 0.80
N ALA A 110 -14.83 -2.25 1.72
CA ALA A 110 -14.89 -1.87 3.14
C ALA A 110 -13.67 -2.33 3.96
N ALA A 111 -12.77 -3.12 3.35
CA ALA A 111 -11.60 -3.68 4.02
C ALA A 111 -10.46 -2.64 4.06
N ASP A 112 -10.58 -1.76 5.05
CA ASP A 112 -9.60 -0.75 5.45
C ASP A 112 -9.42 0.41 4.45
N SER A 113 -8.97 1.54 4.97
CA SER A 113 -8.83 2.88 4.39
C SER A 113 -8.24 3.03 2.96
N ARG A 114 -7.83 1.95 2.30
CA ARG A 114 -7.29 1.96 0.93
C ARG A 114 -8.41 1.80 -0.10
N LEU A 115 -8.59 2.83 -0.93
CA LEU A 115 -9.55 2.80 -2.02
C LEU A 115 -9.06 1.85 -3.13
N VAL A 116 -9.48 0.58 -3.09
CA VAL A 116 -9.47 -0.26 -4.29
C VAL A 116 -10.73 0.08 -5.09
N SER A 117 -10.60 1.00 -6.05
CA SER A 117 -11.67 1.35 -6.97
C SER A 117 -11.69 0.37 -8.14
N LEU A 118 -12.69 -0.51 -8.19
CA LEU A 118 -12.99 -1.25 -9.42
C LEU A 118 -13.72 -0.31 -10.39
N LEU A 119 -13.03 0.08 -11.46
CA LEU A 119 -13.59 0.86 -12.55
C LEU A 119 -14.30 -0.09 -13.50
N VAL A 120 -15.63 -0.03 -13.52
CA VAL A 120 -16.41 -0.77 -14.51
C VAL A 120 -16.45 0.05 -15.80
N PRO A 121 -15.86 -0.42 -16.91
CA PRO A 121 -15.85 0.33 -18.17
C PRO A 121 -17.27 0.51 -18.71
N ALA A 122 -17.46 1.57 -19.49
CA ALA A 122 -18.69 1.75 -20.24
C ALA A 122 -18.71 0.77 -21.41
N SER A 123 -19.45 -0.34 -21.26
CA SER A 123 -19.91 -1.22 -22.33
C SER A 123 -20.62 -0.45 -23.43
#